data_AF-A0A971TB98-F1
#
_entry.id   AF-A0A971TB98-F1
#
_cell.length_a   1.000
_cell.length_b   1.000
_cell.length_c   1.000
_cell.angle_alpha   90.00
_cell.angle_beta   90.00
_cell.angle_gamma   90.00
#
_symmetry.space_group_name_H-M   'P 1'
#
loop_
_entity.id
_entity.type
_entity.pdbx_description
1 polymer ?
#
loop_
_entity_poly.entity_id
_entity_poly.type
_entity_poly.pdbx_seq_one_letter_code
_entity_poly.pdbx_strand_id
1 'polypeptide(L)'
;MGDMTIRPEDTPVVNGEVTETEVLLRTPQAADDPAETDLRITDSTLRDGSHAMAHQFTEEQVRGVVSALDRAGVQVIEVSHGDGLGGSSFNYGFSKVDEFQLIKAAVEEAQRAKIAVLMLPGLGTLHHLKKA
;
A
#
# COMPACT_ATOMS: atom_id res chain seq x y z
N MET A 1 -27.07 13.56 -7.25
CA MET A 1 -25.91 13.24 -6.39
C MET A 1 -26.40 13.39 -4.97
N GLY A 2 -26.42 12.32 -4.18
CA GLY A 2 -26.89 12.38 -2.79
C GLY A 2 -25.95 13.24 -1.95
N ASP A 3 -26.49 13.86 -0.91
CA ASP A 3 -25.68 14.51 0.13
C ASP A 3 -24.73 13.48 0.75
N MET A 4 -23.42 13.66 0.55
CA MET A 4 -22.37 12.79 1.09
C MET A 4 -21.68 13.42 2.31
N THR A 5 -22.31 14.42 2.94
CA THR A 5 -21.74 15.07 4.12
C THR A 5 -21.82 14.10 5.30
N ILE A 6 -20.67 13.59 5.75
CA ILE A 6 -20.57 12.85 7.00
C ILE A 6 -20.67 13.86 8.14
N ARG A 7 -21.74 13.78 8.94
CA ARG A 7 -21.91 14.62 10.12
C ARG A 7 -21.39 13.90 11.36
N PRO A 8 -21.00 14.63 12.42
CA PRO A 8 -20.50 14.00 13.65
C PRO A 8 -21.43 12.92 14.22
N GLU A 9 -22.74 13.13 14.13
CA GLU A 9 -23.76 12.16 14.55
C GLU A 9 -23.84 10.89 13.70
N ASP A 10 -23.32 10.93 12.47
CA ASP A 10 -23.26 9.77 11.56
C ASP A 10 -22.02 8.90 11.85
N THR A 11 -21.13 9.34 12.75
CA THR A 11 -19.90 8.60 13.09
C THR A 11 -20.26 7.39 13.96
N PRO A 12 -19.82 6.17 13.59
CA PRO A 12 -20.02 5.00 14.43
C PRO A 12 -19.40 5.20 15.83
N VAL A 13 -20.21 5.03 16.88
CA VAL A 13 -19.76 5.14 18.27
C VAL A 13 -19.57 3.73 18.84
N VAL A 14 -18.36 3.44 19.31
CA VAL A 14 -18.01 2.18 19.96
C VAL A 14 -18.51 2.24 21.41
N ASN A 15 -19.64 1.57 21.69
CA ASN A 15 -20.32 1.62 23.00
C ASN A 15 -19.87 0.52 23.98
N GLY A 16 -18.75 -0.17 23.70
CA GLY A 16 -18.25 -1.27 24.52
C GLY A 16 -16.84 -1.70 24.10
N GLU A 17 -16.23 -2.59 24.89
CA GLU A 17 -14.95 -3.19 24.55
C GLU A 17 -15.12 -4.13 23.34
N VAL A 18 -14.38 -3.88 22.26
CA VAL A 18 -14.44 -4.70 21.05
C VAL A 18 -13.48 -5.88 21.22
N THR A 19 -14.03 -7.09 21.18
CA THR A 19 -13.21 -8.30 21.28
C THR A 19 -12.57 -8.67 19.94
N GLU A 20 -11.42 -9.35 19.97
CA GLU A 20 -10.75 -9.86 18.76
C GLU A 20 -11.68 -10.75 17.92
N THR A 21 -12.54 -11.54 18.57
CA THR A 21 -13.55 -12.36 17.89
C THR A 21 -14.57 -11.52 17.12
N GLU A 22 -15.05 -10.42 17.70
CA GLU A 22 -15.99 -9.52 17.02
C GLU A 22 -15.34 -8.79 15.84
N VAL A 23 -14.07 -8.40 15.99
CA VAL A 23 -13.29 -7.86 14.87
C VAL A 23 -13.22 -8.90 13.75
N LEU A 24 -12.79 -10.12 14.04
CA LEU A 24 -12.64 -11.17 13.03
C LEU A 24 -13.96 -11.54 12.33
N LEU A 25 -15.08 -11.56 13.07
CA LEU A 25 -16.41 -11.84 12.51
C LEU A 25 -16.91 -10.75 11.55
N ARG A 26 -16.47 -9.51 11.76
CA ARG A 26 -16.90 -8.35 10.95
C ARG A 26 -15.83 -7.85 9.99
N THR A 27 -14.62 -8.37 10.08
CA THR A 27 -13.54 -8.07 9.14
C THR A 27 -13.98 -8.61 7.79
N PRO A 28 -14.06 -7.76 6.75
CA PRO A 28 -14.32 -8.23 5.41
C PRO A 28 -13.29 -9.33 5.08
N GLN A 29 -13.78 -10.53 4.79
CA GLN A 29 -12.90 -11.57 4.27
C GLN A 29 -12.52 -11.18 2.85
N ALA A 30 -11.31 -11.54 2.43
CA ALA A 30 -10.96 -11.47 1.03
C ALA A 30 -11.98 -12.29 0.25
N ALA A 31 -12.80 -11.65 -0.57
CA ALA A 31 -13.70 -12.35 -1.47
C ALA A 31 -12.87 -13.15 -2.47
N ASP A 32 -13.38 -14.30 -2.89
CA ASP A 32 -12.75 -15.10 -3.94
C ASP A 32 -12.67 -14.33 -5.26
N ASP A 33 -13.63 -13.41 -5.50
CA ASP A 33 -13.59 -12.42 -6.57
C ASP A 33 -13.39 -10.99 -6.00
N PRO A 34 -12.28 -10.30 -6.33
CA PRO A 34 -12.06 -8.90 -5.97
C PRO A 34 -13.15 -7.93 -6.44
N ALA A 35 -13.99 -8.31 -7.41
CA ALA A 35 -15.15 -7.52 -7.85
C ALA A 35 -16.34 -7.57 -6.87
N GLU A 36 -16.33 -8.50 -5.91
CA GLU A 36 -17.39 -8.67 -4.91
C GLU A 36 -17.13 -7.92 -3.60
N THR A 37 -15.96 -7.29 -3.43
CA THR A 37 -15.68 -6.48 -2.23
C THR A 37 -16.23 -5.06 -2.38
N ASP A 38 -17.04 -4.61 -1.41
CA ASP A 38 -17.56 -3.23 -1.34
C ASP A 38 -16.43 -2.17 -1.31
N LEU A 39 -15.27 -2.53 -0.75
CA LEU A 39 -14.11 -1.66 -0.60
C LEU A 39 -12.84 -2.38 -1.05
N ARG A 40 -12.00 -1.66 -1.81
CA ARG A 40 -10.66 -2.10 -2.19
C ARG A 40 -9.63 -1.30 -1.41
N ILE A 41 -8.84 -1.98 -0.59
CA ILE A 41 -7.80 -1.37 0.24
C ILE A 41 -6.48 -1.37 -0.54
N THR A 42 -5.84 -0.21 -0.58
CA THR A 42 -4.45 -0.05 -1.00
C THR A 42 -3.60 0.21 0.23
N ASP A 43 -2.70 -0.71 0.55
CA ASP A 43 -1.70 -0.49 1.59
C ASP A 43 -0.50 0.26 1.02
N SER A 44 -0.04 1.30 1.71
CA SER A 44 1.10 2.14 1.30
C SER A 44 2.26 2.09 2.30
N THR A 45 2.36 1.01 3.09
CA THR A 45 3.45 0.82 4.06
C THR A 45 4.83 0.87 3.38
N LEU A 46 4.94 0.34 2.17
CA LEU A 46 6.20 0.26 1.41
C LEU A 46 6.43 1.43 0.45
N ARG A 47 5.51 2.41 0.40
CA ARG A 47 5.68 3.67 -0.33
C ARG A 47 5.61 4.85 0.61
N ASP A 48 4.45 5.20 1.14
CA ASP A 48 4.33 6.32 2.09
C ASP A 48 5.14 6.07 3.37
N GLY A 49 5.14 4.83 3.87
CA GLY A 49 6.00 4.43 4.98
C GLY A 49 7.51 4.51 4.68
N SER A 50 7.91 4.62 3.41
CA SER A 50 9.30 4.86 3.01
C SER A 50 9.82 6.20 3.55
N HIS A 51 8.96 7.21 3.71
CA HIS A 51 9.34 8.47 4.37
C HIS A 51 9.78 8.25 5.82
N ALA A 52 9.02 7.47 6.59
CA ALA A 52 9.35 7.16 7.98
C ALA A 52 10.64 6.32 8.09
N MET A 53 10.92 5.50 7.07
CA MET A 53 12.14 4.69 6.97
C MET A 53 13.33 5.42 6.35
N ALA A 54 13.21 6.71 6.04
CA ALA A 54 14.22 7.49 5.31
C ALA A 54 14.70 6.77 4.02
N HIS A 55 13.78 6.10 3.33
CA HIS A 55 14.01 5.36 2.09
C HIS A 55 15.04 4.21 2.23
N GLN A 56 15.19 3.66 3.44
CA GLN A 56 16.19 2.63 3.76
C GLN A 56 15.64 1.20 3.74
N PHE A 57 14.50 0.96 3.08
CA PHE A 57 13.99 -0.39 2.90
C PHE A 57 14.99 -1.29 2.18
N THR A 58 15.05 -2.53 2.64
CA THR A 58 15.79 -3.64 2.01
C THR A 58 14.83 -4.56 1.27
N GLU A 59 15.35 -5.37 0.35
CA GLU A 59 14.54 -6.35 -0.36
C GLU A 59 13.86 -7.35 0.59
N GLU A 60 14.59 -7.83 1.61
CA GLU A 60 14.05 -8.75 2.61
C GLU A 60 12.85 -8.17 3.37
N GLN A 61 12.94 -6.90 3.78
CA GLN A 61 11.83 -6.21 4.44
C GLN A 61 10.62 -6.06 3.51
N VAL A 62 10.85 -5.70 2.24
CA VAL A 62 9.79 -5.58 1.24
C VAL A 62 9.08 -6.91 1.04
N ARG A 63 9.83 -8.01 0.82
CA ARG A 63 9.24 -9.35 0.66
C ARG A 63 8.46 -9.78 1.90
N GLY A 64 9.01 -9.56 3.10
CA GLY A 64 8.32 -9.90 4.35
C GLY A 64 6.99 -9.18 4.52
N VAL A 65 6.95 -7.87 4.25
CA VAL A 65 5.71 -7.06 4.33
C VAL A 65 4.72 -7.45 3.23
N VAL A 66 5.18 -7.62 1.99
CA VAL A 66 4.31 -8.04 0.87
C VAL A 66 3.67 -9.39 1.17
N SER A 67 4.46 -10.39 1.59
CA SER A 67 3.97 -11.73 1.93
C SER A 67 2.90 -11.68 3.03
N ALA A 68 3.10 -10.86 4.06
CA ALA A 68 2.15 -10.70 5.16
C ALA A 68 0.84 -10.03 4.71
N LEU A 69 0.93 -8.91 3.98
CA LEU A 69 -0.23 -8.17 3.48
C LEU A 69 -1.03 -8.99 2.45
N ASP A 70 -0.34 -9.67 1.53
CA ASP A 70 -0.96 -10.54 0.54
C ASP A 70 -1.72 -11.68 1.22
N ARG A 71 -1.12 -12.35 2.21
CA ARG A 71 -1.79 -13.40 3.00
C ARG A 71 -2.98 -12.88 3.79
N ALA A 72 -2.91 -11.65 4.30
CA ALA A 72 -4.02 -10.98 4.97
C ALA A 72 -5.16 -10.57 4.02
N GLY A 73 -4.96 -10.67 2.70
CA GLY A 73 -5.99 -10.40 1.71
C GLY A 73 -6.04 -8.96 1.23
N VAL A 74 -4.99 -8.17 1.46
CA VAL A 74 -4.87 -6.81 0.93
C VAL A 74 -4.84 -6.87 -0.60
N GLN A 75 -5.70 -6.08 -1.25
CA GLN A 75 -5.90 -6.20 -2.70
C GLN A 75 -4.83 -5.46 -3.51
N VAL A 76 -4.27 -4.37 -2.97
CA VAL A 76 -3.24 -3.57 -3.63
C VAL A 76 -2.17 -3.18 -2.62
N ILE A 77 -0.91 -3.40 -2.97
CA ILE A 77 0.25 -3.03 -2.15
C ILE A 77 1.10 -2.04 -2.96
N GLU A 78 1.32 -0.85 -2.43
CA GLU A 78 2.08 0.20 -3.10
C GLU A 78 3.57 0.14 -2.71
N VAL A 79 4.46 0.08 -3.71
CA VAL A 79 5.92 -0.03 -3.53
C VAL A 79 6.62 0.96 -4.46
N SER A 80 7.29 1.96 -3.90
CA SER A 80 8.22 2.86 -4.61
C SER A 80 8.97 3.70 -3.57
N HIS A 81 9.82 4.64 -4.00
CA HIS A 81 10.29 5.70 -3.10
C HIS A 81 9.10 6.48 -2.47
N GLY A 82 9.29 7.15 -1.33
CA GLY A 82 8.22 7.91 -0.65
C GLY A 82 7.51 8.91 -1.56
N ASP A 83 8.31 9.73 -2.26
CA ASP A 83 7.85 10.66 -3.29
C ASP A 83 7.53 10.02 -4.66
N GLY A 84 7.48 8.69 -4.75
CA GLY A 84 7.24 7.95 -5.98
C GLY A 84 8.45 7.82 -6.91
N LEU A 85 8.22 7.25 -8.10
CA LEU A 85 9.25 6.87 -9.06
C LEU A 85 10.20 8.03 -9.41
N GLY A 86 11.50 7.79 -9.28
CA GLY A 86 12.56 8.79 -9.50
C GLY A 86 12.80 9.70 -8.29
N GLY A 87 12.20 9.40 -7.14
CA GLY A 87 12.32 10.22 -5.93
C GLY A 87 13.69 10.18 -5.26
N SER A 88 14.46 9.10 -5.46
CA SER A 88 15.81 8.94 -4.90
C SER A 88 16.74 10.07 -5.38
N SER A 89 17.00 11.04 -4.51
CA SER A 89 17.65 12.30 -4.88
C SER A 89 18.19 13.06 -3.65
N PHE A 90 18.92 14.16 -3.87
CA PHE A 90 19.33 15.04 -2.78
C PHE A 90 18.16 15.72 -2.07
N ASN A 91 17.07 16.03 -2.79
CA ASN A 91 15.97 16.82 -2.24
C ASN A 91 15.07 15.99 -1.31
N TYR A 92 14.97 14.70 -1.58
CA TYR A 92 14.03 13.80 -0.89
C TYR A 92 14.73 12.65 -0.15
N GLY A 93 16.04 12.47 -0.36
CA GLY A 93 16.81 11.37 0.22
C GLY A 93 17.08 10.28 -0.81
N PHE A 94 18.23 9.61 -0.67
CA PHE A 94 18.59 8.50 -1.55
C PHE A 94 18.07 7.18 -1.01
N SER A 95 17.43 6.40 -1.87
CA SER A 95 17.06 5.03 -1.56
C SER A 95 18.29 4.18 -1.27
N LYS A 96 18.19 3.32 -0.26
CA LYS A 96 19.23 2.31 0.02
C LYS A 96 19.35 1.27 -1.08
N VAL A 97 18.23 0.86 -1.63
CA VAL A 97 18.11 -0.11 -2.74
C VAL A 97 17.37 0.58 -3.88
N ASP A 98 17.76 0.29 -5.13
CA ASP A 98 17.04 0.80 -6.30
C ASP A 98 15.56 0.38 -6.22
N GLU A 99 14.65 1.36 -6.31
CA GLU A 99 13.22 1.11 -6.14
C GLU A 99 12.67 0.12 -7.16
N PHE A 100 13.26 0.04 -8.36
CA PHE A 100 12.87 -0.96 -9.36
C PHE A 100 13.23 -2.40 -8.94
N GLN A 101 14.28 -2.58 -8.13
CA GLN A 101 14.59 -3.89 -7.54
C GLN A 101 13.56 -4.24 -6.46
N LEU A 102 13.15 -3.26 -5.65
CA LEU A 102 12.11 -3.45 -4.64
C LEU A 102 10.74 -3.75 -5.27
N ILE A 103 10.35 -3.01 -6.32
CA ILE A 103 9.12 -3.27 -7.09
C ILE A 103 9.15 -4.68 -7.67
N LYS A 104 10.26 -5.08 -8.31
CA LYS A 104 10.42 -6.42 -8.86
C LYS A 104 10.27 -7.49 -7.78
N ALA A 105 10.93 -7.32 -6.63
CA ALA A 105 10.83 -8.25 -5.51
C ALA A 105 9.40 -8.36 -4.97
N ALA A 106 8.68 -7.25 -4.89
CA ALA A 106 7.28 -7.23 -4.48
C ALA A 106 6.38 -7.98 -5.47
N VAL A 107 6.58 -7.81 -6.78
CA VAL A 107 5.83 -8.52 -7.82
C VAL A 107 6.11 -10.02 -7.78
N GLU A 108 7.37 -10.43 -7.55
CA GLU A 108 7.74 -11.84 -7.43
C GLU A 108 7.18 -12.51 -6.16
N GLU A 109 7.00 -11.75 -5.08
CA GLU A 109 6.50 -12.24 -3.80
C GLU A 109 4.97 -12.35 -3.76
N ALA A 110 4.26 -11.33 -4.27
CA ALA A 110 2.81 -11.26 -4.23
C ALA A 110 2.15 -12.40 -5.03
N GLN A 111 1.18 -13.08 -4.41
CA GLN A 111 0.45 -14.17 -5.06
C GLN A 111 -0.90 -13.71 -5.60
N ARG A 112 -1.53 -12.72 -4.95
CA ARG A 112 -2.90 -12.26 -5.25
C ARG A 112 -2.98 -10.74 -5.39
N ALA A 113 -2.27 -10.01 -4.53
CA ALA A 113 -2.27 -8.56 -4.49
C ALA A 113 -1.67 -7.96 -5.76
N LYS A 114 -2.25 -6.86 -6.24
CA LYS A 114 -1.62 -6.06 -7.29
C LYS A 114 -0.56 -5.15 -6.70
N ILE A 115 0.59 -5.05 -7.35
CA ILE A 115 1.61 -4.07 -6.98
C ILE A 115 1.31 -2.74 -7.67
N ALA A 116 1.22 -1.68 -6.87
CA ALA A 116 1.06 -0.31 -7.35
C ALA A 116 2.36 0.48 -7.16
N VAL A 117 2.51 1.55 -7.94
CA VAL A 117 3.61 2.51 -7.84
C VAL A 117 3.05 3.93 -7.85
N LEU A 118 3.67 4.85 -7.11
CA LEU A 118 3.36 6.27 -7.19
C LEU A 118 4.29 6.96 -8.20
N MET A 119 3.79 7.93 -8.96
CA MET A 119 4.63 8.79 -9.80
C MET A 119 4.12 10.22 -9.78
N LEU A 120 5.03 11.17 -9.51
CA LEU A 120 4.75 12.61 -9.57
C LEU A 120 5.35 13.21 -10.85
N PRO A 121 4.54 13.83 -11.74
CA PRO A 121 5.07 14.56 -12.89
C PRO A 121 6.03 15.68 -12.46
N GLY A 122 7.18 15.77 -13.14
CA GLY A 122 8.26 16.69 -12.78
C GLY A 122 9.34 16.06 -11.88
N LEU A 123 9.07 14.87 -11.32
CA LEU A 123 10.04 14.02 -10.62
C LEU A 123 10.25 12.72 -11.41
N GLY A 124 9.17 11.94 -11.52
CA GLY A 124 9.11 10.76 -12.37
C GLY A 124 8.91 11.10 -13.84
N THR A 125 9.28 10.16 -14.72
CA THR A 125 9.10 10.29 -16.16
C THR A 125 8.29 9.12 -16.70
N LEU A 126 7.79 9.24 -17.93
CA LEU A 126 7.17 8.11 -18.63
C LEU A 126 8.13 6.93 -18.82
N HIS A 127 9.45 7.15 -18.83
CA HIS A 127 10.42 6.06 -18.87
C HIS A 127 10.46 5.27 -17.57
N HIS A 128 10.34 5.96 -16.42
CA HIS A 128 10.21 5.29 -15.13
C HIS A 128 8.93 4.47 -15.08
N LEU A 129 7.79 5.05 -15.50
CA LEU A 129 6.51 4.34 -15.50
C LEU A 129 6.49 3.12 -16.43
N LYS A 130 7.22 3.13 -17.55
CA LYS A 130 7.38 1.97 -18.44
C LYS A 130 8.32 0.89 -17.89
N LYS A 131 9.24 1.27 -16.98
CA LYS A 131 10.22 0.37 -16.38
C LYS A 131 9.65 -0.35 -15.16
N ALA A 132 8.79 0.33 -14.40
CA ALA A 132 8.00 -0.24 -13.31
C ALA A 132 6.97 -1.24 -13.85
#